data_AF-A0A6G3XW80-F1
#
_entry.id   AF-A0A6G3XW80-F1
#
_cell.length_a   1.000
_cell.length_b   1.000
_cell.length_c   1.000
_cell.angle_alpha   90.00
_cell.angle_beta   90.00
_cell.angle_gamma   90.00
#
_symmetry.space_group_name_H-M   'P 1'
#
loop_
_entity.id
_entity.type
_entity.pdbx_description
1 polymer ?
#
loop_
_entity_poly.entity_id
_entity_poly.type
_entity_poly.pdbx_seq_one_letter_code
_entity_poly.pdbx_strand_id
1 'polypeptide(L)'
;NKGLRIIGGGVRLQLDWPDLASYPDYGLVRKRDDFDEQLARQAQKAGARLHERCNVGAPIRDERTGRITGVEAKIGEEKTPVTFHAPLVVAADGNSTRLS
;
A
#
# COMPACT_ATOMS: atom_id res chain seq x y z
N ASN A 1 -4.97 15.68 -15.14
CA ASN A 1 -4.79 14.64 -16.17
C ASN A 1 -6.18 14.33 -16.69
N LYS A 2 -6.48 14.57 -17.97
CA LYS A 2 -7.86 14.65 -18.51
C LYS A 2 -8.16 13.61 -19.60
N GLY A 3 -7.20 12.74 -19.90
CA GLY A 3 -7.35 11.74 -20.95
C GLY A 3 -6.08 10.94 -21.16
N LEU A 4 -6.16 9.95 -22.04
CA LEU A 4 -5.03 9.17 -22.53
C LEU A 4 -4.50 9.80 -23.82
N ARG A 5 -3.20 10.09 -23.86
CA ARG A 5 -2.49 10.50 -25.08
C ARG A 5 -1.54 9.40 -25.51
N ILE A 6 -1.71 8.91 -26.74
CA ILE A 6 -0.87 7.88 -27.36
C ILE A 6 -0.12 8.51 -28.53
N ILE A 7 1.19 8.31 -28.59
CA ILE A 7 2.07 8.82 -29.65
C ILE A 7 2.88 7.63 -30.17
N GLY A 8 2.74 7.31 -31.46
CA GLY A 8 3.44 6.19 -32.09
C GLY A 8 3.11 6.04 -33.57
N GLY A 9 4.03 5.49 -34.37
CA GLY A 9 3.81 5.23 -35.80
C GLY A 9 3.49 6.48 -36.63
N GLY A 10 3.95 7.67 -36.22
CA GLY A 10 3.62 8.95 -36.86
C GLY A 10 2.24 9.51 -36.53
N VAL A 11 1.48 8.84 -35.65
CA VAL A 11 0.12 9.24 -35.24
C VAL A 11 0.12 9.72 -33.79
N ARG A 12 -0.75 10.71 -33.52
CA ARG A 12 -1.10 11.15 -32.17
C ARG A 12 -2.60 10.97 -31.96
N LEU A 13 -2.97 10.11 -31.02
CA LEU A 13 -4.34 9.93 -30.57
C LEU A 13 -4.52 10.55 -29.18
N GLN A 14 -5.61 11.28 -28.98
CA GLN A 14 -6.00 11.83 -27.69
C GLN A 14 -7.44 11.41 -27.40
N LEU A 15 -7.63 10.72 -26.28
CA LEU A 15 -8.92 10.23 -25.80
C LEU A 15 -9.18 10.90 -24.46
N ASP A 16 -10.22 11.72 -24.36
CA ASP A 16 -10.61 12.29 -23.08
C ASP A 16 -11.19 11.19 -22.17
N TRP A 17 -11.05 11.37 -20.85
CA TRP A 17 -11.75 10.49 -19.92
C TRP A 17 -13.27 10.65 -20.08
N PRO A 18 -14.05 9.57 -19.95
CA PRO A 18 -15.50 9.64 -20.10
C PRO A 18 -16.12 10.43 -18.93
N ASP A 19 -17.23 11.10 -19.22
CA ASP A 19 -18.12 11.61 -18.19
C ASP A 19 -18.92 10.42 -17.60
N LEU A 20 -18.80 10.22 -16.29
CA LEU A 20 -19.39 9.10 -15.56
C LEU A 20 -20.17 9.63 -14.35
N ALA A 21 -21.32 9.01 -14.04
CA ALA A 21 -22.16 9.42 -12.91
C ALA A 21 -21.45 9.32 -11.54
N SER A 22 -20.48 8.41 -11.41
CA SER A 22 -19.88 8.05 -10.10
C SER A 22 -18.43 8.49 -9.93
N TYR A 23 -17.74 8.90 -11.00
CA TYR A 23 -16.30 9.16 -10.97
C TYR A 23 -15.94 10.40 -11.80
N PRO A 24 -14.91 11.16 -11.39
CA PRO A 24 -14.51 12.36 -12.12
C PRO A 24 -13.91 12.05 -13.48
N ASP A 25 -14.12 12.95 -14.44
CA ASP A 25 -13.51 12.97 -15.79
C ASP A 25 -12.00 13.33 -15.77
N TYR A 26 -11.32 13.16 -14.65
CA TYR A 26 -9.91 13.49 -14.50
C TYR A 26 -9.17 12.52 -13.58
N GLY A 27 -7.91 12.29 -13.93
CA GLY A 27 -6.93 11.62 -13.10
C GLY A 27 -5.98 12.60 -12.40
N LEU A 28 -5.22 12.04 -11.46
CA LEU A 28 -4.14 12.69 -10.74
C LEU A 28 -2.80 12.11 -11.20
N VAL A 29 -1.82 12.99 -11.43
CA VAL A 29 -0.41 12.59 -11.57
C VAL A 29 0.33 13.21 -10.40
N ARG A 30 0.88 12.35 -9.54
CA ARG A 30 1.67 12.71 -8.37
C ARG A 30 2.82 11.73 -8.25
N LYS A 31 3.87 12.15 -7.56
CA LYS A 31 4.91 11.22 -7.15
C LYS A 31 4.32 10.26 -6.11
N ARG A 32 4.73 9.01 -6.18
CA ARG A 32 4.16 7.94 -5.36
C ARG A 32 4.52 8.10 -3.89
N ASP A 33 5.76 8.53 -3.62
CA ASP A 33 6.26 8.84 -2.27
C ASP A 33 5.40 9.90 -1.56
N ASP A 34 5.12 11.02 -2.22
CA ASP A 34 4.27 12.10 -1.69
C ASP A 34 2.83 11.64 -1.45
N PHE A 35 2.23 10.95 -2.43
CA PHE A 35 0.84 10.51 -2.30
C PHE A 35 0.66 9.44 -1.22
N ASP A 36 1.58 8.47 -1.13
CA ASP A 36 1.50 7.38 -0.14
C ASP A 36 1.73 7.91 1.27
N GLU A 37 2.66 8.86 1.46
CA GLU A 37 2.86 9.56 2.73
C GLU A 37 1.58 10.28 3.16
N GLN A 38 0.92 11.00 2.26
CA GLN A 38 -0.35 11.66 2.56
C GLN A 38 -1.41 10.65 3.01
N LEU A 39 -1.57 9.53 2.31
CA LEU A 39 -2.52 8.48 2.71
C LEU A 39 -2.18 7.89 4.08
N ALA A 40 -0.91 7.56 4.33
CA ALA A 40 -0.46 7.00 5.61
C ALA A 40 -0.71 7.97 6.77
N ARG A 41 -0.41 9.26 6.59
CA ARG A 41 -0.67 10.29 7.61
C ARG A 41 -2.16 10.54 7.81
N GLN A 42 -3.00 10.43 6.79
CA GLN A 42 -4.46 10.50 6.97
C GLN A 42 -4.98 9.32 7.79
N ALA A 43 -4.49 8.10 7.54
CA ALA A 43 -4.83 6.93 8.37
C ALA A 43 -4.38 7.13 9.82
N GLN A 44 -3.18 7.66 10.04
CA GLN A 44 -2.69 8.00 11.37
C GLN A 44 -3.58 9.04 12.08
N LYS A 45 -3.99 10.11 11.38
CA LYS A 45 -4.94 11.11 11.90
C LYS A 45 -6.30 10.51 12.21
N ALA A 46 -6.73 9.50 11.46
CA ALA A 46 -7.96 8.76 11.72
C ALA A 46 -7.84 7.74 12.89
N GLY A 47 -6.66 7.62 13.51
CA GLY A 47 -6.42 6.81 14.70
C GLY A 47 -5.59 5.54 14.47
N ALA A 48 -5.08 5.30 13.26
CA ALA A 48 -4.16 4.19 13.03
C ALA A 48 -2.83 4.40 13.77
N ARG A 49 -2.30 3.34 14.37
CA ARG A 49 -0.93 3.32 14.92
C ARG A 49 0.05 3.00 13.80
N LEU A 50 0.76 4.01 13.34
CA LEU A 50 1.73 3.88 12.25
C LEU A 50 3.14 3.60 12.81
N HIS A 51 3.71 2.46 12.42
CA HIS A 51 5.11 2.12 12.69
C HIS A 51 5.93 2.19 11.41
N GLU A 52 6.78 3.20 11.31
CA GLU A 52 7.71 3.35 10.20
C GLU A 52 9.05 2.70 10.51
N ARG A 53 9.85 2.42 9.46
CA ARG A 53 11.10 1.65 9.58
C ARG A 53 10.88 0.32 10.33
N CYS A 54 9.72 -0.29 10.12
CA CYS A 54 9.30 -1.54 10.73
C CYS A 54 9.12 -2.59 9.63
N ASN A 55 10.09 -3.49 9.50
CA ASN A 55 10.10 -4.50 8.45
C ASN A 55 9.54 -5.82 8.99
N VAL A 56 8.39 -6.25 8.46
CA VAL A 56 7.80 -7.56 8.75
C VAL A 56 8.60 -8.65 8.05
N GLY A 57 9.02 -9.67 8.80
CA GLY A 57 9.85 -10.77 8.30
C GLY A 57 9.10 -12.09 8.14
N ALA A 58 8.19 -12.42 9.06
CA ALA A 58 7.48 -13.70 9.07
C ALA A 58 6.11 -13.61 9.77
N PRO A 59 5.13 -14.46 9.39
CA PRO A 59 3.89 -14.61 10.14
C PRO A 59 4.12 -15.44 11.41
N ILE A 60 3.45 -15.07 12.49
CA ILE A 60 3.25 -15.94 13.65
C ILE A 60 2.03 -16.79 13.36
N ARG A 61 2.15 -18.12 13.46
CA ARG A 61 1.05 -19.06 13.18
C ARG A 61 0.68 -19.87 14.40
N ASP A 62 -0.62 -20.08 14.59
CA ASP A 62 -1.15 -21.04 15.54
C ASP A 62 -0.78 -22.46 15.08
N GLU A 63 -0.09 -23.22 15.93
CA GLU A 63 0.49 -24.52 15.56
C GLU A 63 -0.58 -25.56 15.20
N ARG A 64 -1.77 -25.47 15.80
CA ARG A 64 -2.84 -26.46 15.62
C ARG A 64 -3.69 -26.17 14.39
N THR A 65 -3.93 -24.90 14.09
CA THR A 65 -4.86 -24.46 13.03
C THR A 65 -4.17 -23.85 11.82
N GLY A 66 -2.88 -23.50 11.92
CA GLY A 66 -2.12 -22.82 10.87
C GLY A 66 -2.50 -21.35 10.66
N ARG A 67 -3.46 -20.83 11.44
CA ARG A 67 -3.96 -19.46 11.35
C ARG A 67 -2.87 -18.46 11.73
N ILE A 68 -2.74 -17.38 10.96
CA ILE A 68 -1.86 -16.26 11.33
C ILE A 68 -2.46 -15.53 12.53
N THR A 69 -1.68 -15.39 13.61
CA THR A 69 -2.04 -14.73 14.87
C THR A 69 -1.20 -13.48 15.16
N GLY A 70 -0.31 -13.13 14.25
CA GLY A 70 0.58 -11.98 14.38
C GLY A 70 1.70 -12.00 13.35
N VAL A 71 2.67 -11.11 13.56
CA VAL A 71 3.88 -11.00 12.74
C VAL A 71 5.11 -10.74 13.60
N GLU A 72 6.23 -11.28 13.15
CA GLU A 72 7.56 -10.89 13.59
C GLU A 72 8.08 -9.75 12.71
N ALA A 73 8.62 -8.71 13.33
CA ALA A 73 9.17 -7.56 12.64
C ALA A 73 10.47 -7.07 13.27
N LYS A 74 11.17 -6.19 12.56
CA LYS A 74 12.34 -5.47 13.04
C LYS A 74 12.11 -3.98 12.91
N ILE A 75 12.31 -3.21 13.97
CA ILE A 75 12.04 -1.77 14.01
C ILE A 75 13.33 -0.95 14.17
N GLY A 76 13.37 0.22 13.53
CA GLY A 76 14.45 1.19 13.66
C GLY A 76 15.74 0.81 12.91
N GLU A 77 16.77 1.64 13.06
CA GLU A 77 18.05 1.45 12.37
C GLU A 77 18.82 0.23 12.88
N GLU A 78 18.73 -0.06 14.19
CA GLU A 78 19.34 -1.23 14.81
C GLU A 78 18.58 -2.54 14.53
N LYS A 79 17.45 -2.47 13.82
CA LYS A 79 16.61 -3.62 13.45
C LYS A 79 16.20 -4.44 14.67
N THR A 80 15.83 -3.77 15.75
CA THR A 80 15.40 -4.41 17.00
C THR A 80 14.21 -5.34 16.75
N PRO A 81 14.28 -6.63 17.11
CA PRO A 81 13.17 -7.55 16.94
C PRO A 81 11.96 -7.16 17.80
N VAL A 82 10.76 -7.23 17.20
CA VAL A 82 9.48 -6.97 17.85
C VAL A 82 8.41 -7.93 17.32
N THR A 83 7.42 -8.23 18.14
CA THR A 83 6.26 -9.03 17.73
C THR A 83 4.98 -8.22 17.86
N PHE A 84 4.08 -8.39 16.88
CA PHE A 84 2.75 -7.81 16.90
C PHE A 84 1.73 -8.93 16.78
N HIS A 85 0.84 -9.06 17.77
CA HIS A 85 -0.25 -10.02 17.74
C HIS A 85 -1.56 -9.35 17.36
N ALA A 86 -2.33 -10.01 16.50
CA ALA A 86 -3.63 -9.54 16.06
C ALA A 86 -4.52 -10.72 15.64
N PRO A 87 -5.85 -10.62 15.82
CA PRO A 87 -6.77 -11.66 15.35
C PRO A 87 -6.84 -11.72 13.82
N LEU A 88 -6.49 -10.64 13.12
CA LEU A 88 -6.48 -10.56 11.66
C LEU A 88 -5.21 -9.82 11.22
N VAL A 89 -4.57 -10.36 10.19
CA VAL A 89 -3.43 -9.74 9.51
C VAL A 89 -3.82 -9.52 8.05
N VAL A 90 -3.66 -8.30 7.57
CA VAL A 90 -3.89 -7.93 6.16
C VAL A 90 -2.54 -7.70 5.50
N ALA A 91 -2.18 -8.55 4.53
CA ALA A 91 -0.97 -8.37 3.74
C ALA A 91 -1.21 -7.28 2.67
N ALA A 92 -0.57 -6.12 2.87
CA ALA A 92 -0.55 -5.00 1.93
C ALA A 92 0.90 -4.61 1.59
N ASP A 93 1.78 -5.61 1.51
CA ASP A 93 3.24 -5.50 1.38
C ASP A 93 3.75 -5.51 -0.07
N GLY A 94 2.84 -5.48 -1.04
CA GLY A 94 3.14 -5.31 -2.46
C GLY A 94 3.88 -6.51 -3.09
N ASN A 95 4.65 -6.25 -4.15
CA ASN A 95 5.29 -7.30 -4.96
C ASN A 95 6.37 -8.11 -4.22
N SER A 96 6.88 -7.62 -3.09
CA SER A 96 7.95 -8.27 -2.31
C SER A 96 7.42 -8.89 -1.02
N THR A 97 6.23 -9.47 -1.08
CA THR A 97 5.53 -10.01 0.08
C THR A 97 6.35 -11.06 0.83
N ARG A 98 6.22 -11.06 2.17
CA ARG A 98 6.83 -12.05 3.07
C ARG A 98 5.80 -12.97 3.72
N LEU A 99 4.52 -12.75 3.41
CA LEU A 99 3.39 -13.40 4.08
C LEU A 99 2.59 -14.34 3.17
N SER A 100 2.83 -14.32 1.84
CA SER A 100 2.21 -15.23 0.87
C SER A 100 2.91 -16.58 0.78
#